data_AF-V5F1D0-F1
#
_entry.id   AF-V5F1D0-F1
#
_cell.length_a   1.000
_cell.length_b   1.000
_cell.length_c   1.000
_cell.angle_alpha   90.00
_cell.angle_beta   90.00
_cell.angle_gamma   90.00
#
_symmetry.space_group_name_H-M   'P 1'
#
loop_
_entity.id
_entity.type
_entity.pdbx_description
1 polymer ?
#
loop_
_entity_poly.entity_id
_entity_poly.type
_entity_poly.pdbx_seq_one_letter_code
_entity_poly.pdbx_strand_id
1 'polypeptide(L)' 'MAFEFTEEHLLSHYDKVRSIFRGKGAYGSFKELLDDNGLLEDWFKFEKERNEKALREWYSLQELELSG' A
#
# COMPACT_ATOMS: atom_id res chain seq x y z
N MET A 1 2.64 1.90 2.35
CA MET A 1 1.40 1.40 1.74
C MET A 1 0.76 0.28 2.56
N ALA A 2 1.21 -0.98 2.51
CA ALA A 2 0.48 -2.09 3.19
C ALA A 2 0.36 -1.93 4.72
N PHE A 3 1.45 -1.59 5.42
CA PHE A 3 1.44 -1.36 6.87
C PHE A 3 0.62 -0.13 7.27
N GLU A 4 0.77 0.97 6.52
CA GLU A 4 0.02 2.22 6.72
C GLU A 4 -1.49 1.99 6.57
N PHE A 5 -1.92 1.32 5.50
CA PHE A 5 -3.32 0.94 5.31
C PHE A 5 -3.82 0.03 6.44
N THR A 6 -2.98 -0.88 6.92
CA THR A 6 -3.34 -1.78 8.03
C THR A 6 -3.50 -1.01 9.34
N GLU A 7 -2.66 -0.01 9.62
CA GLU A 7 -2.79 0.86 10.79
C GLU A 7 -4.10 1.66 10.76
N GLU A 8 -4.50 2.12 9.57
CA GLU A 8 -5.71 2.94 9.38
C GLU A 8 -7.01 2.12 9.38
N HIS A 9 -7.03 0.94 8.74
CA HIS A 9 -8.26 0.20 8.45
C HIS A 9 -8.38 -1.16 9.14
N LEU A 10 -7.27 -1.77 9.57
CA LEU A 10 -7.28 -3.14 10.08
C LEU A 10 -6.25 -3.35 11.21
N LEU A 11 -6.21 -2.41 12.15
CA LEU A 11 -5.23 -2.38 13.25
C LEU A 11 -5.24 -3.68 14.07
N SER A 12 -6.42 -4.29 14.23
CA SER A 12 -6.59 -5.57 14.93
C SER A 12 -5.82 -6.73 14.29
N HIS A 13 -5.46 -6.64 13.01
CA HIS A 13 -4.70 -7.66 12.29
C HIS A 13 -3.25 -7.22 12.00
N TYR A 14 -2.76 -6.14 12.59
CA TYR A 14 -1.42 -5.61 12.31
C TYR A 14 -0.32 -6.66 12.47
N ASP A 15 -0.34 -7.44 13.56
CA ASP A 15 0.62 -8.52 13.78
C ASP A 15 0.50 -9.66 12.74
N LYS A 16 -0.72 -9.95 12.27
CA LYS A 16 -0.96 -10.92 11.20
C LYS A 16 -0.38 -10.43 9.88
N VAL A 17 -0.61 -9.16 9.53
CA VAL A 17 -0.01 -8.52 8.34
C VAL A 17 1.51 -8.55 8.44
N ARG A 18 2.08 -8.20 9.60
CA ARG A 18 3.52 -8.29 9.85
C ARG A 18 4.07 -9.70 9.63
N SER A 19 3.32 -10.73 10.01
CA SER A 19 3.69 -12.12 9.76
C SER A 19 3.62 -12.49 8.28
N ILE A 20 2.57 -12.06 7.56
CA ILE A 20 2.39 -12.31 6.12
C ILE A 20 3.62 -11.81 5.33
N PHE A 21 4.08 -10.60 5.63
CA PHE A 21 5.22 -9.97 4.93
C PHE A 21 6.59 -10.57 5.27
N ARG A 22 6.67 -11.56 6.18
CA ARG A 22 7.91 -12.33 6.41
C ARG A 22 8.05 -13.52 5.44
N GLY A 23 6.98 -13.90 4.73
CA GLY A 23 6.97 -15.04 3.80
C GLY A 23 7.07 -14.64 2.33
N LYS A 24 7.30 -15.64 1.47
CA LYS A 24 7.11 -15.48 0.01
C LYS A 24 5.61 -15.42 -0.29
N GLY A 25 5.23 -14.69 -1.34
CA GLY A 25 3.82 -14.55 -1.74
C GLY A 25 3.00 -13.62 -0.85
N ALA A 26 3.65 -12.82 -0.01
CA ALA A 26 3.03 -11.94 0.97
C ALA A 26 1.91 -11.05 0.39
N TYR A 27 2.08 -10.53 -0.83
CA TYR A 27 1.08 -9.66 -1.44
C TYR A 27 -0.22 -10.40 -1.82
N GLY A 28 -0.13 -11.66 -2.23
CA GLY A 28 -1.31 -12.49 -2.49
C GLY A 28 -2.08 -12.74 -1.20
N SER A 29 -1.39 -13.23 -0.18
CA SER A 29 -1.99 -13.51 1.13
C SER A 29 -2.50 -12.25 1.86
N PHE A 30 -1.89 -11.09 1.61
CA PHE A 30 -2.39 -9.82 2.12
C PHE A 30 -3.71 -9.44 1.45
N LYS A 31 -3.83 -9.58 0.12
CA LYS A 31 -5.10 -9.31 -0.58
C LYS A 31 -6.21 -10.28 -0.17
N GLU A 32 -5.89 -11.56 0.02
CA GLU A 32 -6.84 -12.54 0.57
C GLU A 32 -7.34 -12.11 1.95
N LEU A 33 -6.44 -11.70 2.85
CA LEU A 33 -6.83 -11.17 4.17
C LEU A 33 -7.77 -9.96 4.05
N LEU A 34 -7.50 -9.06 3.11
CA LEU A 34 -8.34 -7.88 2.91
C LEU A 34 -9.70 -8.24 2.33
N ASP A 35 -9.76 -9.18 1.39
CA ASP A 35 -11.00 -9.68 0.80
C ASP A 35 -11.90 -10.33 1.87
N ASP A 36 -11.30 -11.17 2.72
CA ASP A 36 -11.97 -11.79 3.88
C ASP A 36 -12.55 -10.76 4.86
N ASN A 37 -11.99 -9.53 4.90
CA ASN A 37 -12.46 -8.43 5.75
C ASN A 37 -13.27 -7.37 4.98
N GLY A 38 -13.57 -7.59 3.69
CA GLY A 38 -14.31 -6.64 2.85
C GLY A 38 -13.56 -5.33 2.55
N LEU A 39 -12.24 -5.32 2.69
CA LEU A 39 -11.37 -4.14 2.54
C LEU A 39 -10.58 -4.13 1.22
N LEU A 40 -10.78 -5.12 0.35
CA LEU A 40 -10.00 -5.25 -0.88
C LEU A 40 -10.20 -4.08 -1.84
N GLU A 41 -11.43 -3.58 -1.99
CA GLU A 41 -11.71 -2.41 -2.83
C GLU A 41 -11.08 -1.13 -2.28
N ASP A 42 -11.14 -0.92 -0.96
CA ASP A 42 -10.56 0.25 -0.31
C ASP A 42 -9.03 0.23 -0.41
N TRP A 43 -8.43 -0.96 -0.33
CA TRP A 43 -7.01 -1.15 -0.61
C TRP A 43 -6.65 -0.72 -2.04
N PHE A 44 -7.41 -1.13 -3.05
CA PHE A 44 -7.12 -0.73 -4.44
C PHE A 44 -7.24 0.78 -4.65
N LYS A 45 -8.20 1.45 -4.01
CA LYS A 45 -8.31 2.91 -4.06
C LYS A 45 -7.10 3.58 -3.39
N PHE A 46 -6.77 3.16 -2.18
CA PHE A 46 -5.64 3.66 -1.41
C PHE A 46 -4.31 3.49 -2.18
N GLU A 47 -4.08 2.28 -2.72
CA GLU A 47 -2.87 1.97 -3.47
C GLU A 47 -2.77 2.83 -4.74
N LYS A 48 -3.88 3.02 -5.46
CA LYS A 48 -3.93 3.89 -6.64
C LYS A 48 -3.59 5.34 -6.29
N GLU A 49 -4.22 5.91 -5.26
CA GLU A 49 -3.98 7.29 -4.83
C GLU A 49 -2.52 7.52 -4.43
N ARG A 50 -1.92 6.57 -3.72
CA ARG A 50 -0.51 6.64 -3.31
C ARG A 50 0.44 6.52 -4.50
N ASN A 51 0.15 5.64 -5.45
CA ASN A 51 0.94 5.52 -6.67
C ASN A 51 0.84 6.79 -7.54
N GLU A 52 -0.35 7.37 -7.69
CA GLU A 52 -0.53 8.62 -8.42
C GLU A 52 0.20 9.79 -7.75
N LYS A 53 0.20 9.86 -6.42
CA LYS A 53 0.95 10.86 -5.67
C LYS A 53 2.46 10.70 -5.86
N ALA A 54 2.97 9.48 -5.76
CA ALA A 54 4.39 9.19 -5.97
C ALA A 54 4.85 9.54 -7.39
N LEU A 55 4.01 9.28 -8.41
CA LEU A 55 4.30 9.70 -9.78
C LEU A 55 4.38 11.23 -9.91
N ARG A 56 3.45 11.98 -9.31
CA ARG A 56 3.45 13.45 -9.35
C ARG A 56 4.67 14.04 -8.64
N GLU A 57 5.03 13.50 -7.49
CA GLU A 57 6.22 13.91 -6.74
C GLU A 57 7.50 13.63 -7.54
N TRP A 58 7.58 12.47 -8.20
CA TRP A 58 8.71 12.12 -9.06
C TRP A 58 8.86 13.10 -10.25
N TYR A 59 7.75 13.43 -10.93
CA TYR A 59 7.78 14.43 -12.01
C TYR A 59 8.20 15.81 -11.51
N SER A 60 7.68 16.26 -10.35
CA SER A 60 8.04 17.55 -9.77
C SER A 60 9.52 17.64 -9.35
N LEU A 61 10.15 16.51 -9.02
CA LEU A 61 11.59 16.44 -8.72
C LEU A 61 12.45 16.42 -9.99
N GLN A 62 12.03 15.71 -11.03
CA GLN A 62 12.75 15.60 -12.30
C GLN A 62 12.79 16.91 -13.10
N GLU A 63 11.73 17.73 -13.03
CA GLU A 63 11.70 19.07 -13.66
C GLU A 63 12.73 20.03 -13.05
N LEU A 64 13.15 19.78 -11.81
CA LEU A 64 14.10 20.60 -11.06
C LEU A 64 15.57 20.23 -11.36
N GLU A 65 15.84 18.98 -11.79
CA GLU A 65 17.19 18.52 -12.15
C GLU A 65 17.60 18.83 -13.60
N LEU A 66 16.65 19.02 -14.53
CA LEU A 66 16.94 19.34 -15.93
C LEU A 66 17.19 20.83 -16.21
N SER A 67 17.04 21.68 -15.19
CA SER A 67 17.23 23.14 -15.29
C SER A 67 18.56 23.62 -14.66
N GLY A 68 19.44 22.69 -14.25
CA GLY A 68 20.72 22.98 -13.59
C GLY A 68 21.93 22.88 -14.51
#